data_AF-A0A4Q1KQI9-F1
#
_entry.id   AF-A0A4Q1KQI9-F1
#
_cell.length_a   1.000
_cell.length_b   1.000
_cell.length_c   1.000
_cell.angle_alpha   90.00
_cell.angle_beta   90.00
_cell.angle_gamma   90.00
#
_symmetry.space_group_name_H-M   'P 1'
#
loop_
_entity.id
_entity.type
_entity.pdbx_description
1 polymer ?
#
loop_
_entity_poly.entity_id
_entity_poly.type
_entity_poly.pdbx_seq_one_letter_code
_entity_poly.pdbx_strand_id
1 'polypeptide(L)'
;MRDRSTRRTWAAATAALLAMLLVSGCDALGPRVDGGPGAAASASPDSSPRATPRPTATPSVSPSPSPEVAAPPPTVDPAPPAAVEPPVEPPPVEPAPDPATVELVRGSTGERVTALQQRLVDLGYWGAAPDGDFGPGTQQAVWALQKAAGISRDGRVGPVTQAALDQGVRPTARSTSGHVLEIDIDRQLVLAVDDGHVTRVFNASSGNGERYEAKGRTYTARTPRGTFQVGRQVDASYESSLELGSMWRPKFFTGGIAVHGSGSVPPSPASHGCVRVTNGAMNWIWDAWGAPPGTTVLVY
;
A
#
# COMPACT_ATOMS: atom_id res chain seq x y z
N MET A 1 44.52 -12.11 -42.14
CA MET A 1 45.60 -11.10 -42.17
C MET A 1 45.04 -9.82 -42.76
N ARG A 2 44.91 -8.78 -41.91
CA ARG A 2 44.83 -7.33 -42.18
C ARG A 2 43.79 -6.77 -43.16
N ASP A 3 42.70 -6.37 -42.52
CA ASP A 3 41.85 -5.20 -42.77
C ASP A 3 42.62 -3.93 -43.24
N ARG A 4 42.04 -3.27 -44.25
CA ARG A 4 42.34 -1.90 -44.70
C ARG A 4 41.00 -1.25 -45.02
N SER A 5 40.56 -0.27 -44.24
CA SER A 5 39.88 0.91 -44.80
C SER A 5 39.71 2.02 -43.75
N THR A 6 40.60 3.00 -43.87
CA THR A 6 40.28 4.44 -43.99
C THR A 6 39.55 5.17 -42.85
N ARG A 7 40.35 5.92 -42.09
CA ARG A 7 39.95 7.12 -41.34
C ARG A 7 39.57 8.25 -42.32
N ARG A 8 38.44 8.94 -42.09
CA ARG A 8 38.24 10.34 -42.51
C ARG A 8 37.43 11.11 -41.48
N THR A 9 37.98 12.26 -41.11
CA THR A 9 37.53 13.24 -40.14
C THR A 9 36.75 14.39 -40.78
N TRP A 10 35.68 14.82 -40.09
CA TRP A 10 35.20 16.19 -39.82
C TRP A 10 35.04 17.25 -40.94
N ALA A 11 33.80 17.76 -41.07
CA ALA A 11 33.34 19.16 -41.23
C ALA A 11 31.78 19.12 -41.24
N ALA A 12 30.94 20.04 -40.72
CA ALA A 12 30.96 21.50 -40.62
C ALA A 12 29.96 21.96 -39.50
N ALA A 13 30.26 22.99 -38.69
CA ALA A 13 29.85 24.42 -38.81
C ALA A 13 28.34 24.69 -38.58
N THR A 14 27.87 25.17 -37.42
CA THR A 14 27.81 26.54 -36.82
C THR A 14 26.44 27.24 -36.92
N ALA A 15 26.11 27.94 -35.82
CA ALA A 15 25.25 29.11 -35.65
C ALA A 15 23.73 28.92 -35.41
N ALA A 16 23.29 29.23 -34.18
CA ALA A 16 21.92 29.63 -33.87
C ALA A 16 21.96 31.03 -33.23
N LEU A 17 21.26 31.97 -33.87
CA LEU A 17 21.10 33.37 -33.44
C LEU A 17 20.03 33.48 -32.33
N LEU A 18 20.27 34.40 -31.41
CA LEU A 18 19.35 34.92 -30.40
C LEU A 18 18.35 35.91 -31.03
N ALA A 19 17.09 35.89 -30.59
CA ALA A 19 16.19 37.06 -30.68
C ALA A 19 15.26 37.11 -29.46
N MET A 20 15.57 38.01 -28.54
CA MET A 20 14.68 38.51 -27.49
C MET A 20 13.62 39.42 -28.12
N LEU A 21 12.37 39.32 -27.68
CA LEU A 21 11.36 40.34 -27.86
C LEU A 21 10.67 40.62 -26.52
N LEU A 22 11.09 41.72 -25.91
CA LEU A 22 10.40 42.45 -24.85
C LEU A 22 9.29 43.27 -25.51
N VAL A 23 8.06 43.17 -25.00
CA VAL A 23 7.04 44.20 -25.19
C VAL A 23 6.68 44.74 -23.80
N SER A 24 6.83 46.05 -23.69
CA SER A 24 6.64 46.89 -22.51
C SER A 24 5.58 47.95 -22.84
N GLY A 25 4.81 48.34 -21.82
CA GLY A 25 3.96 49.55 -21.79
C GLY A 25 2.48 49.34 -22.17
N CYS A 26 1.49 50.06 -21.64
CA CYS A 26 1.44 51.12 -20.61
C CYS A 26 -0.01 51.27 -20.12
N ASP A 27 -0.15 51.88 -18.94
CA ASP A 27 -1.29 52.51 -18.24
C ASP A 27 -2.62 52.82 -18.99
N ALA A 28 -3.76 52.70 -18.29
CA ALA A 28 -4.40 53.85 -17.60
C ALA A 28 -5.91 53.66 -17.23
N LEU A 29 -6.24 54.06 -15.99
CA LEU A 29 -7.42 54.84 -15.53
C LEU A 29 -8.87 54.26 -15.50
N GLY A 30 -9.30 53.86 -14.28
CA GLY A 30 -10.51 54.32 -13.53
C GLY A 30 -11.95 54.04 -14.03
N PRO A 31 -13.01 54.14 -13.18
CA PRO A 31 -13.04 54.77 -11.85
C PRO A 31 -13.54 53.89 -10.67
N ARG A 32 -13.26 54.42 -9.48
CA ARG A 32 -13.81 54.09 -8.15
C ARG A 32 -15.34 54.23 -8.10
N VAL A 33 -15.96 53.37 -7.27
CA VAL A 33 -17.13 53.73 -6.47
C VAL A 33 -16.84 53.36 -5.02
N ASP A 34 -16.83 54.38 -4.17
CA ASP A 34 -16.65 54.32 -2.72
C ASP A 34 -17.96 53.94 -2.01
N GLY A 35 -17.85 53.27 -0.86
CA GLY A 35 -18.96 53.11 0.09
C GLY A 35 -18.83 51.91 1.06
N GLY A 36 -18.02 52.04 2.12
CA GLY A 36 -18.13 51.20 3.33
C GLY A 36 -19.20 51.74 4.30
N PRO A 37 -19.17 51.44 5.61
CA PRO A 37 -18.61 50.29 6.32
C PRO A 37 -19.69 49.56 7.17
N GLY A 38 -19.42 48.34 7.63
CA GLY A 38 -20.34 47.60 8.50
C GLY A 38 -19.61 46.57 9.35
N ALA A 39 -18.98 47.02 10.43
CA ALA A 39 -18.49 46.18 11.51
C ALA A 39 -19.54 46.13 12.64
N ALA A 40 -19.95 44.93 13.02
CA ALA A 40 -20.51 44.56 14.33
C ALA A 40 -20.44 43.01 14.39
N ALA A 41 -19.59 42.37 15.19
CA ALA A 41 -19.61 42.28 16.65
C ALA A 41 -20.97 41.80 17.18
N SER A 42 -21.11 40.50 17.44
CA SER A 42 -21.97 39.90 18.47
C SER A 42 -21.59 38.41 18.57
N ALA A 43 -20.78 37.99 19.53
CA ALA A 43 -21.11 37.82 20.95
C ALA A 43 -22.27 36.84 21.16
N SER A 44 -21.94 35.68 21.71
CA SER A 44 -22.81 34.61 22.17
C SER A 44 -23.87 35.09 23.18
N PRO A 45 -24.88 34.26 23.43
CA PRO A 45 -25.15 33.90 24.82
C PRO A 45 -25.07 32.40 25.07
N ASP A 46 -24.39 32.13 26.18
CA ASP A 46 -24.44 30.98 27.06
C ASP A 46 -25.87 30.46 27.30
N SER A 47 -26.02 29.14 27.34
CA SER A 47 -27.02 28.45 28.17
C SER A 47 -26.63 26.98 28.31
N SER A 48 -25.69 26.73 29.23
CA SER A 48 -25.72 25.48 30.00
C SER A 48 -26.97 25.46 30.89
N PRO A 49 -27.55 24.28 31.16
CA PRO A 49 -27.58 23.88 32.56
C PRO A 49 -26.92 22.52 32.82
N ARG A 50 -26.35 22.49 34.01
CA ARG A 50 -25.53 21.48 34.68
C ARG A 50 -26.36 20.29 35.18
N ALA A 51 -25.68 19.15 35.29
CA ALA A 51 -25.86 17.99 36.21
C ALA A 51 -26.79 16.81 35.83
N THR A 52 -26.13 15.70 35.40
CA THR A 52 -26.15 14.28 35.92
C THR A 52 -27.47 13.54 36.23
N PRO A 53 -27.51 12.17 36.32
CA PRO A 53 -26.57 11.13 35.88
C PRO A 53 -27.22 9.97 35.06
N ARG A 54 -26.33 9.08 34.59
CA ARG A 54 -26.51 7.70 34.10
C ARG A 54 -27.60 6.88 34.84
N PRO A 55 -28.31 5.97 34.15
CA PRO A 55 -28.69 4.69 34.73
C PRO A 55 -27.92 3.55 34.05
N THR A 56 -27.11 2.90 34.88
CA THR A 56 -26.55 1.56 34.68
C THR A 56 -27.71 0.57 34.80
N ALA A 57 -27.95 -0.27 33.81
CA ALA A 57 -28.75 -1.48 33.99
C ALA A 57 -27.79 -2.65 34.28
N THR A 58 -27.69 -2.99 35.57
CA THR A 58 -27.13 -4.25 36.08
C THR A 58 -28.30 -5.20 36.42
N PRO A 59 -28.05 -6.39 36.98
CA PRO A 59 -28.21 -7.71 36.38
C PRO A 59 -29.57 -8.36 36.71
N SER A 60 -29.94 -9.41 35.96
CA SER A 60 -31.03 -10.31 36.37
C SER A 60 -30.42 -11.50 37.11
N VAL A 61 -30.57 -11.49 38.44
CA VAL A 61 -30.38 -12.63 39.33
C VAL A 61 -31.78 -13.19 39.63
N SER A 62 -31.99 -14.49 39.41
CA SER A 62 -33.16 -15.20 39.92
C SER A 62 -32.81 -15.96 41.21
N PRO A 63 -33.78 -16.14 42.13
CA PRO A 63 -33.52 -16.46 43.53
C PRO A 63 -33.53 -17.96 43.86
N SER A 64 -32.87 -18.24 44.99
CA SER A 64 -32.85 -19.48 45.76
C SER A 64 -34.14 -19.72 46.54
N PRO A 65 -34.47 -20.98 46.88
CA PRO A 65 -35.11 -21.29 48.17
C PRO A 65 -34.33 -22.29 49.05
N SER A 66 -34.23 -21.95 50.34
CA SER A 66 -33.86 -22.77 51.53
C SER A 66 -34.88 -23.87 51.86
N PRO A 67 -34.71 -24.66 52.95
CA PRO A 67 -33.55 -25.41 53.46
C PRO A 67 -33.88 -26.92 53.64
N GLU A 68 -32.90 -27.81 53.59
CA GLU A 68 -33.10 -29.23 54.00
C GLU A 68 -32.16 -29.63 55.14
N VAL A 69 -32.76 -30.42 56.02
CA VAL A 69 -32.38 -30.77 57.40
C VAL A 69 -31.05 -31.52 57.49
N ALA A 70 -30.29 -31.20 58.54
CA ALA A 70 -29.02 -31.84 58.87
C ALA A 70 -29.15 -33.35 59.14
N ALA A 71 -28.30 -34.14 58.49
CA ALA A 71 -28.01 -35.53 58.84
C ALA A 71 -26.66 -35.62 59.60
N PRO A 72 -26.51 -36.56 60.56
CA PRO A 72 -25.32 -36.64 61.43
C PRO A 72 -24.08 -37.12 60.66
N PRO A 73 -22.86 -36.79 61.14
CA PRO A 73 -21.63 -37.17 60.46
C PRO A 73 -21.35 -38.68 60.57
N PRO A 74 -20.88 -39.36 59.52
CA PRO A 74 -20.22 -40.63 59.66
C PRO A 74 -18.78 -40.46 60.17
N THR A 75 -18.37 -41.44 60.96
CA THR A 75 -17.08 -41.61 61.63
C THR A 75 -15.89 -41.51 60.67
N VAL A 76 -14.84 -40.80 61.11
CA VAL A 76 -13.55 -40.68 60.41
C VAL A 76 -12.76 -41.98 60.59
N ASP A 77 -12.53 -42.72 59.50
CA ASP A 77 -11.47 -43.73 59.44
C ASP A 77 -10.10 -43.03 59.31
N PRO A 78 -9.04 -43.48 60.00
CA PRO A 78 -7.74 -42.87 59.91
C PRO A 78 -7.13 -43.08 58.52
N ALA A 79 -6.65 -41.99 57.93
CA ALA A 79 -5.94 -42.01 56.65
C ALA A 79 -4.69 -42.91 56.74
N PRO A 80 -4.45 -43.80 55.75
CA PRO A 80 -3.20 -44.55 55.65
C PRO A 80 -2.02 -43.59 55.37
N PRO A 81 -0.79 -43.92 55.81
CA PRO A 81 0.35 -43.04 55.68
C PRO A 81 0.67 -42.78 54.20
N ALA A 82 0.92 -41.50 53.89
CA ALA A 82 1.32 -41.03 52.58
C ALA A 82 2.54 -41.82 52.07
N ALA A 83 2.38 -42.49 50.93
CA ALA A 83 3.50 -42.97 50.15
C ALA A 83 4.22 -41.73 49.57
N VAL A 84 5.54 -41.68 49.77
CA VAL A 84 6.41 -40.67 49.16
C VAL A 84 6.40 -40.92 47.65
N GLU A 85 5.75 -40.04 46.88
CA GLU A 85 5.87 -40.06 45.42
C GLU A 85 7.33 -39.72 45.03
N PRO A 86 7.93 -40.47 44.08
CA PRO A 86 9.25 -40.13 43.58
C PRO A 86 9.22 -38.76 42.88
N PRO A 87 10.33 -38.00 42.86
CA PRO A 87 10.36 -36.69 42.24
C PRO A 87 10.01 -36.79 40.75
N VAL A 88 8.99 -36.02 40.34
CA VAL A 88 8.58 -35.86 38.94
C VAL A 88 9.73 -35.18 38.20
N GLU A 89 10.31 -35.90 37.24
CA GLU A 89 11.31 -35.36 36.32
C GLU A 89 10.66 -34.23 35.50
N PRO A 90 11.33 -33.07 35.31
CA PRO A 90 10.77 -32.01 34.48
C PRO A 90 10.54 -32.52 33.06
N PRO A 91 9.49 -32.05 32.36
CA PRO A 91 9.23 -32.47 30.99
C PRO A 91 10.45 -32.17 30.11
N PRO A 92 10.75 -33.01 29.11
CA PRO A 92 11.87 -32.78 28.21
C PRO A 92 11.70 -31.41 27.53
N VAL A 93 12.74 -30.59 27.61
CA VAL A 93 12.82 -29.31 26.90
C VAL A 93 12.84 -29.62 25.40
N GLU A 94 11.76 -29.32 24.69
CA GLU A 94 11.76 -29.43 23.23
C GLU A 94 12.91 -28.57 22.65
N PRO A 95 13.72 -29.11 21.72
CA PRO A 95 14.78 -28.32 21.10
C PRO A 95 14.16 -27.11 20.39
N ALA A 96 14.74 -25.93 20.62
CA ALA A 96 14.32 -24.71 19.92
C ALA A 96 14.33 -24.95 18.41
N PRO A 97 13.34 -24.42 17.66
CA PRO A 97 13.31 -24.58 16.21
C PRO A 97 14.62 -24.10 15.60
N ASP A 98 15.14 -24.86 14.62
CA ASP A 98 16.36 -24.51 13.91
C ASP A 98 16.26 -23.07 13.40
N PRO A 99 17.22 -22.17 13.73
CA PRO A 99 17.20 -20.78 13.27
C PRO A 99 17.09 -20.63 11.74
N ALA A 100 17.43 -21.67 10.97
CA ALA A 100 17.25 -21.73 9.52
C ALA A 100 15.78 -21.88 9.07
N THR A 101 14.88 -22.31 9.96
CA THR A 101 13.46 -22.61 9.66
C THR A 101 12.47 -21.55 10.15
N VAL A 102 12.94 -20.54 10.89
CA VAL A 102 12.06 -19.50 11.44
C VAL A 102 11.47 -18.67 10.30
N GLU A 103 10.16 -18.67 10.17
CA GLU A 103 9.41 -17.84 9.22
C GLU A 103 9.73 -16.34 9.45
N LEU A 104 10.01 -15.59 8.37
CA LEU A 104 10.17 -14.14 8.48
C LEU A 104 8.83 -13.45 8.29
N VAL A 105 8.51 -12.54 9.20
CA VAL A 105 7.25 -11.79 9.22
C VAL A 105 7.52 -10.31 9.49
N ARG A 106 6.50 -9.46 9.33
CA ARG A 106 6.61 -8.06 9.73
C ARG A 106 7.08 -7.94 11.18
N GLY A 107 8.12 -7.14 11.41
CA GLY A 107 8.77 -6.97 12.70
C GLY A 107 9.96 -7.92 12.94
N SER A 108 10.18 -8.93 12.10
CA SER A 108 11.45 -9.68 12.08
C SER A 108 12.61 -8.74 11.74
N THR A 109 13.79 -9.03 12.30
CA THR A 109 15.02 -8.27 12.03
C THR A 109 16.24 -9.19 11.82
N GLY A 110 17.33 -8.64 11.27
CA GLY A 110 18.64 -9.31 11.16
C GLY A 110 19.01 -9.76 9.74
N GLU A 111 20.13 -10.49 9.63
CA GLU A 111 20.76 -10.83 8.33
C GLU A 111 19.84 -11.58 7.37
N ARG A 112 18.95 -12.45 7.90
CA ARG A 112 17.97 -13.17 7.08
C ARG A 112 16.96 -12.23 6.42
N VAL A 113 16.58 -11.14 7.10
CA VAL A 113 15.73 -10.10 6.53
C VAL A 113 16.50 -9.28 5.49
N THR A 114 17.76 -8.94 5.75
CA THR A 114 18.62 -8.28 4.76
C THR A 114 18.74 -9.12 3.49
N ALA A 115 18.97 -10.43 3.61
CA ALA A 115 19.03 -11.36 2.48
C ALA A 115 17.70 -11.45 1.72
N LEU A 116 16.57 -11.52 2.43
CA LEU A 116 15.22 -11.45 1.83
C LEU A 116 15.03 -10.16 1.03
N GLN A 117 15.32 -9.00 1.63
CA GLN A 117 15.18 -7.70 0.99
C GLN A 117 16.06 -7.60 -0.25
N GLN A 118 17.32 -8.02 -0.15
CA GLN A 118 18.24 -8.03 -1.28
C GLN A 118 17.69 -8.90 -2.42
N ARG A 119 17.21 -10.11 -2.12
CA ARG A 119 16.64 -11.00 -3.13
C ARG A 119 15.39 -10.40 -3.80
N LEU A 120 14.52 -9.73 -3.05
CA LEU A 120 13.36 -9.03 -3.62
C LEU A 120 13.79 -7.90 -4.57
N VAL A 121 14.81 -7.12 -4.18
CA VAL A 121 15.38 -6.04 -5.00
C VAL A 121 16.01 -6.60 -6.29
N ASP A 122 16.77 -7.69 -6.20
CA ASP A 122 17.40 -8.36 -7.35
C ASP A 122 16.36 -8.86 -8.37
N LEU A 123 15.19 -9.30 -7.88
CA LEU A 123 14.06 -9.72 -8.70
C LEU A 123 13.20 -8.55 -9.23
N GLY A 124 13.51 -7.31 -8.82
CA GLY A 124 12.84 -6.10 -9.28
C GLY A 124 11.56 -5.73 -8.50
N TYR A 125 11.31 -6.36 -7.36
CA TYR A 125 10.19 -5.98 -6.49
C TYR A 125 10.48 -4.70 -5.73
N TRP A 126 9.57 -3.74 -5.82
CA TRP A 126 9.67 -2.47 -5.10
C TRP A 126 9.42 -2.65 -3.60
N GLY A 127 10.35 -2.16 -2.77
CA GLY A 127 10.30 -2.25 -1.32
C GLY A 127 11.25 -1.27 -0.63
N ALA A 128 11.49 -1.50 0.67
CA ALA A 128 12.51 -0.78 1.41
C ALA A 128 13.91 -1.19 0.94
N ALA A 129 14.91 -0.32 1.20
CA ALA A 129 16.30 -0.70 1.05
C ALA A 129 16.63 -1.88 1.98
N PRO A 130 17.59 -2.75 1.63
CA PRO A 130 18.03 -3.82 2.53
C PRO A 130 18.70 -3.24 3.78
N ASP A 131 17.94 -3.14 4.87
CA ASP A 131 18.35 -2.61 6.17
C ASP A 131 18.32 -3.67 7.26
N GLY A 132 17.79 -4.86 6.96
CA GLY A 132 17.60 -5.93 7.93
C GLY A 132 16.35 -5.78 8.78
N ASP A 133 15.48 -4.80 8.52
CA ASP A 133 14.23 -4.61 9.25
C ASP A 133 13.02 -4.96 8.37
N PHE A 134 12.19 -5.91 8.82
CA PHE A 134 10.98 -6.27 8.09
C PHE A 134 9.88 -5.25 8.40
N GLY A 135 10.02 -4.06 7.82
CA GLY A 135 9.07 -2.96 7.91
C GLY A 135 7.96 -3.00 6.84
N PRO A 136 7.14 -1.94 6.77
CA PRO A 136 6.06 -1.82 5.78
C PRO A 136 6.54 -1.92 4.33
N GLY A 137 7.71 -1.36 3.99
CA GLY A 137 8.26 -1.46 2.63
C GLY A 137 8.56 -2.91 2.23
N THR A 138 9.20 -3.68 3.12
CA THR A 138 9.44 -5.13 2.94
C THR A 138 8.13 -5.89 2.81
N GLN A 139 7.12 -5.56 3.62
CA GLN A 139 5.80 -6.19 3.54
C GLN A 139 5.16 -6.03 2.16
N GLN A 140 5.26 -4.85 1.56
CA GLN A 140 4.73 -4.56 0.22
C GLN A 140 5.45 -5.39 -0.84
N ALA A 141 6.78 -5.52 -0.75
CA ALA A 141 7.56 -6.33 -1.68
C ALA A 141 7.21 -7.83 -1.56
N VAL A 142 7.04 -8.35 -0.34
CA VAL A 142 6.62 -9.73 -0.10
C VAL A 142 5.21 -9.99 -0.67
N TRP A 143 4.25 -9.09 -0.44
CA TRP A 143 2.93 -9.22 -1.06
C TRP A 143 2.99 -9.19 -2.58
N ALA A 144 3.84 -8.36 -3.17
CA ALA A 144 4.02 -8.31 -4.62
C ALA A 144 4.58 -9.63 -5.18
N LEU A 145 5.57 -10.23 -4.50
CA LEU A 145 6.09 -11.55 -4.87
C LEU A 145 5.00 -12.63 -4.76
N GLN A 146 4.31 -12.69 -3.63
CA GLN A 146 3.25 -13.68 -3.39
C GLN A 146 2.14 -13.58 -4.45
N LYS A 147 1.76 -12.35 -4.81
CA LYS A 147 0.83 -12.05 -5.91
C LYS A 147 1.34 -12.54 -7.26
N ALA A 148 2.60 -12.26 -7.59
CA ALA A 148 3.21 -12.68 -8.84
C ALA A 148 3.31 -14.20 -8.96
N ALA A 149 3.66 -14.88 -7.86
CA ALA A 149 3.76 -16.33 -7.76
C ALA A 149 2.42 -17.06 -7.69
N GLY A 150 1.30 -16.34 -7.49
CA GLY A 150 -0.02 -16.95 -7.38
C GLY A 150 -0.20 -17.79 -6.11
N ILE A 151 0.51 -17.44 -5.03
CA ILE A 151 0.44 -18.12 -3.73
C ILE A 151 -0.36 -17.29 -2.71
N SER A 152 -0.52 -17.82 -1.49
CA SER A 152 -1.14 -17.11 -0.37
C SER A 152 -0.51 -15.74 -0.17
N ARG A 153 -1.34 -14.70 0.00
CA ARG A 153 -0.94 -13.30 0.16
C ARG A 153 -0.94 -12.87 1.64
N ASP A 154 -0.49 -13.78 2.50
CA ASP A 154 -0.46 -13.61 3.97
C ASP A 154 0.67 -12.70 4.47
N GLY A 155 1.60 -12.33 3.59
CA GLY A 155 2.73 -11.47 3.93
C GLY A 155 3.85 -12.16 4.72
N ARG A 156 3.79 -13.50 4.87
CA ARG A 156 4.75 -14.30 5.62
C ARG A 156 5.74 -15.00 4.69
N VAL A 157 7.00 -15.04 5.09
CA VAL A 157 8.06 -15.70 4.34
C VAL A 157 8.35 -17.07 4.98
N GLY A 158 7.42 -17.98 4.75
CA GLY A 158 7.57 -19.42 5.02
C GLY A 158 8.14 -20.18 3.82
N PRO A 159 8.19 -21.53 3.88
CA PRO A 159 8.83 -22.35 2.84
C PRO A 159 8.32 -22.12 1.41
N VAL A 160 7.02 -21.88 1.24
CA VAL A 160 6.42 -21.64 -0.08
C VAL A 160 6.87 -20.29 -0.67
N THR A 161 6.88 -19.23 0.14
CA THR A 161 7.38 -17.91 -0.28
C THR A 161 8.88 -17.97 -0.54
N GLN A 162 9.64 -18.71 0.28
CA GLN A 162 11.08 -18.92 0.07
C GLN A 162 11.35 -19.64 -1.26
N ALA A 163 10.60 -20.69 -1.59
CA ALA A 163 10.73 -21.38 -2.87
C ALA A 163 10.48 -20.44 -4.07
N ALA A 164 9.51 -19.51 -3.96
CA ALA A 164 9.27 -18.51 -5.01
C ALA A 164 10.43 -17.52 -5.17
N LEU A 165 11.09 -17.11 -4.07
CA LEU A 165 12.31 -16.32 -4.09
C LEU A 165 13.44 -17.08 -4.79
N ASP A 166 13.65 -18.35 -4.43
CA ASP A 166 14.74 -19.18 -4.93
C ASP A 166 14.58 -19.45 -6.44
N GLN A 167 13.35 -19.74 -6.89
CA GLN A 167 13.00 -19.89 -8.30
C GLN A 167 13.10 -18.57 -9.09
N GLY A 168 13.18 -17.43 -8.40
CA GLY A 168 13.28 -16.12 -9.03
C GLY A 168 12.01 -15.74 -9.78
N VAL A 169 10.85 -16.05 -9.21
CA VAL A 169 9.55 -15.74 -9.82
C VAL A 169 9.48 -14.24 -10.11
N ARG A 170 9.13 -13.90 -11.35
CA ARG A 170 8.91 -12.53 -11.82
C ARG A 170 7.72 -12.53 -12.79
N PRO A 171 6.85 -11.52 -12.76
CA PRO A 171 5.84 -11.36 -13.80
C PRO A 171 6.51 -11.06 -15.14
N THR A 172 5.90 -11.53 -16.23
CA THR A 172 6.31 -11.21 -17.60
C THR A 172 5.40 -10.11 -18.14
N ALA A 173 5.98 -9.14 -18.84
CA ALA A 173 5.22 -8.09 -19.51
C ALA A 173 4.35 -8.67 -20.64
N ARG A 174 3.18 -8.06 -20.88
CA ARG A 174 2.36 -8.34 -22.08
C ARG A 174 2.77 -7.48 -23.27
N SER A 175 3.24 -6.26 -23.00
CA SER A 175 3.81 -5.38 -24.01
C SER A 175 5.20 -5.87 -24.42
N THR A 176 5.58 -5.65 -25.69
CA THR A 176 6.86 -6.10 -26.26
C THR A 176 7.78 -4.94 -26.64
N SER A 177 7.30 -3.70 -26.55
CA SER A 177 8.02 -2.49 -26.97
C SER A 177 7.47 -1.26 -26.26
N GLY A 178 8.29 -0.23 -26.09
CA GLY A 178 7.89 1.07 -25.58
C GLY A 178 7.89 1.17 -24.04
N HIS A 179 7.44 2.32 -23.55
CA HIS A 179 7.37 2.67 -22.14
C HIS A 179 5.93 2.53 -21.64
N VAL A 180 5.65 1.46 -20.89
CA VAL A 180 4.28 1.01 -20.57
C VAL A 180 4.13 0.75 -19.09
N LEU A 181 3.07 1.33 -18.50
CA LEU A 181 2.62 0.99 -17.16
C LEU A 181 1.56 -0.11 -17.29
N GLU A 182 1.95 -1.35 -17.00
CA GLU A 182 1.01 -2.48 -17.00
C GLU A 182 0.34 -2.63 -15.63
N ILE A 183 -0.95 -2.95 -15.64
CA ILE A 183 -1.74 -3.16 -14.44
C ILE A 183 -2.43 -4.52 -14.56
N ASP A 184 -1.88 -5.52 -13.87
CA ASP A 184 -2.47 -6.85 -13.73
C ASP A 184 -3.47 -6.80 -12.57
N ILE A 185 -4.75 -6.59 -12.88
CA ILE A 185 -5.80 -6.48 -11.86
C ILE A 185 -6.22 -7.84 -11.30
N ASP A 186 -5.87 -8.96 -11.95
CA ASP A 186 -6.12 -10.29 -11.39
C ASP A 186 -5.10 -10.60 -10.29
N ARG A 187 -3.83 -10.27 -10.52
CA ARG A 187 -2.75 -10.39 -9.52
C ARG A 187 -2.65 -9.21 -8.58
N GLN A 188 -3.28 -8.08 -8.89
CA GLN A 188 -3.17 -6.82 -8.13
C GLN A 188 -1.73 -6.28 -8.10
N LEU A 189 -1.14 -6.16 -9.29
CA LEU A 189 0.22 -5.64 -9.51
C LEU A 189 0.20 -4.47 -10.49
N VAL A 190 1.13 -3.54 -10.28
CA VAL A 190 1.53 -2.55 -11.30
C VAL A 190 2.96 -2.89 -11.72
N LEU A 191 3.22 -2.89 -13.02
CA LEU A 191 4.53 -3.15 -13.61
C LEU A 191 5.00 -1.91 -14.38
N ALA A 192 6.22 -1.49 -14.11
CA ALA A 192 6.94 -0.57 -14.99
C ALA A 192 7.66 -1.41 -16.06
N VAL A 193 7.38 -1.15 -17.33
CA VAL A 193 7.88 -1.95 -18.45
C VAL A 193 8.54 -1.05 -19.49
N ASP A 194 9.78 -1.39 -19.85
CA ASP A 194 10.54 -0.75 -20.93
C ASP A 194 10.92 -1.79 -21.97
N ASP A 195 10.46 -1.59 -23.20
CA ASP A 195 10.75 -2.46 -24.35
C ASP A 195 10.52 -3.95 -24.06
N GLY A 196 9.38 -4.25 -23.42
CA GLY A 196 8.97 -5.59 -23.03
C GLY A 196 9.69 -6.18 -21.81
N HIS A 197 10.57 -5.41 -21.16
CA HIS A 197 11.28 -5.81 -19.95
C HIS A 197 10.66 -5.17 -18.72
N VAL A 198 10.23 -6.00 -17.76
CA VAL A 198 9.73 -5.51 -16.47
C VAL A 198 10.90 -4.96 -15.65
N THR A 199 10.93 -3.64 -15.47
CA THR A 199 11.98 -2.94 -14.71
C THR A 199 11.68 -2.90 -13.22
N ARG A 200 10.40 -2.73 -12.84
CA ARG A 200 9.93 -2.81 -11.45
C ARG A 200 8.54 -3.43 -11.33
N VAL A 201 8.33 -4.12 -10.22
CA VAL A 201 7.05 -4.73 -9.82
C VAL A 201 6.57 -4.09 -8.53
N PHE A 202 5.35 -3.56 -8.54
CA PHE A 202 4.74 -2.90 -7.38
C PHE A 202 3.55 -3.69 -6.88
N ASN A 203 3.44 -3.83 -5.55
CA ASN A 203 2.17 -4.20 -4.93
C ASN A 203 1.13 -3.12 -5.24
N ALA A 204 -0.05 -3.53 -5.70
CA ALA A 204 -1.14 -2.62 -6.01
C ALA A 204 -2.47 -3.08 -5.39
N SER A 205 -3.44 -2.16 -5.33
CA SER A 205 -4.82 -2.44 -4.94
C SER A 205 -5.78 -1.65 -5.83
N SER A 206 -6.56 -2.36 -6.65
CA SER A 206 -7.53 -1.80 -7.59
C SER A 206 -8.94 -1.73 -7.00
N GLY A 207 -9.93 -1.43 -7.85
CA GLY A 207 -11.34 -1.35 -7.49
C GLY A 207 -11.88 -2.68 -6.95
N ASN A 208 -12.65 -2.62 -5.85
CA ASN A 208 -13.22 -3.81 -5.20
C ASN A 208 -14.47 -4.39 -5.89
N GLY A 209 -15.01 -3.70 -6.89
CA GLY A 209 -16.20 -4.10 -7.63
C GLY A 209 -17.53 -3.88 -6.90
N GLU A 210 -17.52 -3.35 -5.67
CA GLU A 210 -18.73 -3.08 -4.91
C GLU A 210 -19.41 -1.79 -5.37
N ARG A 211 -20.68 -1.63 -5.00
CA ARG A 211 -21.43 -0.39 -5.25
C ARG A 211 -21.09 0.64 -4.17
N TYR A 212 -20.97 1.90 -4.57
CA TYR A 212 -20.77 3.01 -3.64
C TYR A 212 -21.51 4.26 -4.13
N GLU A 213 -21.79 5.19 -3.23
CA GLU A 213 -22.42 6.47 -3.56
C GLU A 213 -21.42 7.62 -3.51
N ALA A 214 -21.45 8.46 -4.54
CA ALA A 214 -20.69 9.70 -4.57
C ALA A 214 -21.50 10.78 -5.29
N LYS A 215 -21.53 12.01 -4.75
CA LYS A 215 -22.27 13.14 -5.34
C LYS A 215 -23.74 12.82 -5.68
N GLY A 216 -24.41 12.04 -4.82
CA GLY A 216 -25.82 11.65 -5.02
C GLY A 216 -26.06 10.67 -6.17
N ARG A 217 -25.02 9.97 -6.66
CA ARG A 217 -25.14 8.92 -7.69
C ARG A 217 -24.47 7.64 -7.20
N THR A 218 -25.05 6.49 -7.54
CA THR A 218 -24.43 5.18 -7.28
C THR A 218 -23.49 4.80 -8.42
N TYR A 219 -22.29 4.34 -8.07
CA TYR A 219 -21.27 3.83 -8.97
C TYR A 219 -20.92 2.39 -8.60
N THR A 220 -20.14 1.72 -9.45
CA THR A 220 -19.50 0.44 -9.16
C THR A 220 -17.99 0.65 -9.20
N ALA A 221 -17.29 0.19 -8.16
CA ALA A 221 -15.86 0.34 -7.95
C ALA A 221 -15.03 -0.54 -8.88
N ARG A 222 -15.18 -0.37 -10.20
CA ARG A 222 -14.51 -1.18 -11.22
C ARG A 222 -13.34 -0.42 -11.81
N THR A 223 -12.17 -1.05 -11.80
CA THR A 223 -11.05 -0.62 -12.64
C THR A 223 -11.26 -1.15 -14.07
N PRO A 224 -11.38 -0.27 -15.09
CA PRO A 224 -11.65 -0.71 -16.45
C PRO A 224 -10.42 -1.39 -17.07
N ARG A 225 -10.62 -2.55 -17.70
CA ARG A 225 -9.59 -3.20 -18.55
C ARG A 225 -9.50 -2.49 -19.90
N GLY A 226 -8.32 -2.49 -20.50
CA GLY A 226 -8.07 -1.88 -21.82
C GLY A 226 -6.73 -1.18 -21.90
N THR A 227 -6.49 -0.55 -23.05
CA THR A 227 -5.31 0.28 -23.28
C THR A 227 -5.69 1.74 -23.21
N PHE A 228 -4.97 2.48 -22.39
CA PHE A 228 -5.16 3.91 -22.12
C PHE A 228 -3.83 4.64 -22.21
N GLN A 229 -3.85 5.93 -21.93
CA GLN A 229 -2.65 6.75 -21.78
C GLN A 229 -2.76 7.60 -20.52
N VAL A 230 -1.61 7.85 -19.87
CA VAL A 230 -1.51 8.87 -18.85
C VAL A 230 -1.93 10.20 -19.48
N GLY A 231 -2.97 10.82 -18.92
CA GLY A 231 -3.48 12.12 -19.34
C GLY A 231 -3.13 13.19 -18.30
N ARG A 232 -4.18 13.72 -17.64
CA ARG A 232 -4.00 14.68 -16.55
C ARG A 232 -3.17 14.04 -15.43
N GLN A 233 -2.28 14.82 -14.84
CA GLN A 233 -1.51 14.44 -13.67
C GLN A 233 -1.49 15.60 -12.66
N VAL A 234 -1.42 15.28 -11.37
CA VAL A 234 -1.34 16.29 -10.30
C VAL A 234 -0.15 15.92 -9.43
N ASP A 235 0.83 16.82 -9.33
CA ASP A 235 2.06 16.60 -8.55
C ASP A 235 1.91 17.08 -7.09
N ALA A 236 0.84 16.62 -6.44
CA ALA A 236 0.49 16.97 -5.07
C ALA A 236 -0.50 15.94 -4.51
N SER A 237 -0.88 16.10 -3.24
CA SER A 237 -2.09 15.46 -2.72
C SER A 237 -3.32 16.03 -3.43
N TYR A 238 -4.24 15.16 -3.83
CA TYR A 238 -5.44 15.52 -4.58
C TYR A 238 -6.68 14.87 -3.95
N GLU A 239 -7.66 15.68 -3.54
CA GLU A 239 -8.94 15.19 -3.07
C GLU A 239 -9.79 14.72 -4.24
N SER A 240 -10.03 13.42 -4.32
CA SER A 240 -10.90 12.86 -5.35
C SER A 240 -12.35 13.15 -5.02
N SER A 241 -13.13 13.40 -6.05
CA SER A 241 -14.58 13.51 -5.93
C SER A 241 -15.31 12.23 -6.35
N LEU A 242 -14.55 11.16 -6.64
CA LEU A 242 -14.99 9.82 -7.05
C LEU A 242 -14.41 8.70 -6.17
N GLU A 243 -13.21 8.88 -5.61
CA GLU A 243 -12.65 8.02 -4.58
C GLU A 243 -12.94 8.64 -3.21
N LEU A 244 -13.32 7.81 -2.22
CA LEU A 244 -13.34 8.26 -0.84
C LEU A 244 -11.89 8.41 -0.35
N GLY A 245 -11.37 9.65 -0.34
CA GLY A 245 -10.08 10.02 0.25
C GLY A 245 -9.08 10.69 -0.72
N SER A 246 -7.94 11.11 -0.14
CA SER A 246 -6.85 11.78 -0.86
C SER A 246 -6.04 10.82 -1.73
N MET A 247 -5.67 11.27 -2.92
CA MET A 247 -4.76 10.58 -3.84
C MET A 247 -3.41 11.29 -3.85
N TRP A 248 -2.32 10.58 -3.50
CA TRP A 248 -0.98 11.15 -3.58
C TRP A 248 -0.44 11.07 -5.00
N ARG A 249 -0.15 12.23 -5.60
CA ARG A 249 0.46 12.38 -6.93
C ARG A 249 -0.23 11.54 -8.02
N PRO A 250 -1.55 11.69 -8.25
CA PRO A 250 -2.28 10.84 -9.19
C PRO A 250 -1.87 11.10 -10.65
N LYS A 251 -1.76 10.00 -11.41
CA LYS A 251 -1.68 9.98 -12.88
C LYS A 251 -2.97 9.38 -13.44
N PHE A 252 -3.86 10.23 -13.96
CA PHE A 252 -5.16 9.81 -14.49
C PHE A 252 -4.99 9.19 -15.87
N PHE A 253 -5.69 8.09 -16.14
CA PHE A 253 -5.61 7.42 -17.45
C PHE A 253 -6.98 7.22 -18.13
N THR A 254 -8.08 7.30 -17.38
CA THR A 254 -9.43 7.32 -17.97
C THR A 254 -10.45 7.97 -17.03
N GLY A 255 -11.12 9.01 -17.51
CA GLY A 255 -12.08 9.78 -16.70
C GLY A 255 -11.48 10.24 -15.36
N GLY A 256 -12.01 9.71 -14.26
CA GLY A 256 -11.52 9.96 -12.90
C GLY A 256 -10.61 8.89 -12.31
N ILE A 257 -10.31 7.83 -13.06
CA ILE A 257 -9.48 6.70 -12.62
C ILE A 257 -8.01 7.02 -12.84
N ALA A 258 -7.21 6.80 -11.80
CA ALA A 258 -5.78 7.08 -11.77
C ALA A 258 -4.97 5.95 -11.14
N VAL A 259 -3.69 5.89 -11.47
CA VAL A 259 -2.68 5.29 -10.60
C VAL A 259 -2.21 6.35 -9.62
N HIS A 260 -2.19 6.04 -8.33
CA HIS A 260 -1.80 7.02 -7.31
C HIS A 260 -1.18 6.36 -6.07
N GLY A 261 -0.44 7.17 -5.31
CA GLY A 261 0.07 6.81 -4.00
C GLY A 261 -1.06 6.76 -2.97
N SER A 262 -0.98 5.79 -2.06
CA SER A 262 -1.84 5.65 -0.90
C SER A 262 -1.05 5.19 0.32
N GLY A 263 -1.52 5.58 1.51
CA GLY A 263 -1.01 5.05 2.79
C GLY A 263 -1.46 3.61 3.07
N SER A 264 -2.45 3.09 2.35
CA SER A 264 -2.93 1.71 2.49
C SER A 264 -3.07 1.03 1.13
N VAL A 265 -2.32 -0.06 0.94
CA VAL A 265 -2.30 -0.85 -0.30
C VAL A 265 -2.35 -2.34 0.07
N PRO A 266 -3.54 -2.86 0.38
CA PRO A 266 -3.70 -4.24 0.85
C PRO A 266 -3.38 -5.29 -0.24
N PRO A 267 -3.25 -6.57 0.12
CA PRO A 267 -3.04 -7.65 -0.84
C PRO A 267 -4.26 -7.98 -1.72
N SER A 268 -5.40 -7.34 -1.48
CA SER A 268 -6.67 -7.51 -2.20
C SER A 268 -7.15 -6.18 -2.82
N PRO A 269 -8.07 -6.21 -3.80
CA PRO A 269 -8.71 -5.00 -4.32
C PRO A 269 -9.54 -4.30 -3.22
N ALA A 270 -9.35 -2.99 -3.06
CA ALA A 270 -9.93 -2.21 -1.96
C ALA A 270 -10.22 -0.73 -2.29
N SER A 271 -10.12 -0.32 -3.57
CA SER A 271 -10.41 1.06 -3.99
C SER A 271 -11.82 1.19 -4.59
N HIS A 272 -12.21 2.42 -4.93
CA HIS A 272 -13.44 2.71 -5.67
C HIS A 272 -13.24 2.73 -7.20
N GLY A 273 -12.13 2.17 -7.69
CA GLY A 273 -11.82 2.05 -9.12
C GLY A 273 -10.38 2.45 -9.47
N CYS A 274 -9.77 3.36 -8.71
CA CYS A 274 -8.37 3.75 -8.88
C CYS A 274 -7.39 2.61 -8.55
N VAL A 275 -6.15 2.74 -8.98
CA VAL A 275 -5.10 1.75 -8.71
C VAL A 275 -4.12 2.35 -7.70
N ARG A 276 -4.18 1.85 -6.48
CA ARG A 276 -3.32 2.30 -5.37
C ARG A 276 -1.98 1.61 -5.44
N VAL A 277 -0.90 2.38 -5.34
CA VAL A 277 0.46 1.92 -5.01
C VAL A 277 0.95 2.69 -3.77
N THR A 278 2.09 2.33 -3.18
CA THR A 278 2.61 3.10 -2.03
C THR A 278 3.05 4.49 -2.46
N ASN A 279 3.07 5.46 -1.54
CA ASN A 279 3.58 6.80 -1.86
C ASN A 279 5.03 6.77 -2.39
N GLY A 280 5.89 5.90 -1.84
CA GLY A 280 7.25 5.71 -2.32
C GLY A 280 7.29 5.15 -3.75
N ALA A 281 6.46 4.15 -4.07
CA ALA A 281 6.34 3.63 -5.43
C ALA A 281 5.84 4.70 -6.40
N MET A 282 4.85 5.49 -5.98
CA MET A 282 4.33 6.58 -6.80
C MET A 282 5.40 7.64 -7.06
N ASN A 283 6.20 8.00 -6.06
CA ASN A 283 7.33 8.92 -6.25
C ASN A 283 8.32 8.37 -7.27
N TRP A 284 8.67 7.08 -7.21
CA TRP A 284 9.56 6.48 -8.20
C TRP A 284 8.97 6.49 -9.62
N ILE A 285 7.67 6.21 -9.78
CA ILE A 285 6.97 6.28 -11.07
C ILE A 285 6.97 7.72 -11.63
N TRP A 286 6.92 8.74 -10.77
CA TRP A 286 7.01 10.14 -11.18
C TRP A 286 8.43 10.58 -11.53
N ASP A 287 9.37 10.32 -10.63
CA ASP A 287 10.64 11.04 -10.59
C ASP A 287 11.78 10.25 -11.24
N ALA A 288 11.79 8.92 -11.06
CA ALA A 288 12.90 8.08 -11.47
C ALA A 288 12.63 7.33 -12.78
N TRP A 289 11.47 6.70 -12.90
CA TRP A 289 11.06 6.01 -14.13
C TRP A 289 10.42 6.98 -15.13
N GLY A 290 9.63 7.91 -14.61
CA GLY A 290 9.04 9.00 -15.37
C GLY A 290 7.95 8.52 -16.32
N ALA A 291 6.70 8.50 -15.85
CA ALA A 291 5.51 8.26 -16.68
C ALA A 291 4.81 9.59 -17.07
N PRO A 292 5.31 10.39 -18.04
CA PRO A 292 4.70 11.64 -18.45
C PRO A 292 3.35 11.41 -19.18
N PRO A 293 2.56 12.48 -19.42
CA PRO A 293 1.40 12.40 -20.30
C PRO A 293 1.75 11.75 -21.65
N GLY A 294 0.88 10.86 -22.13
CA GLY A 294 1.09 10.02 -23.31
C GLY A 294 1.66 8.63 -23.02
N THR A 295 2.22 8.39 -21.82
CA THR A 295 2.68 7.04 -21.41
C THR A 295 1.54 6.04 -21.50
N THR A 296 1.78 4.88 -22.13
CA THR A 296 0.73 3.85 -22.27
C THR A 296 0.41 3.23 -20.91
N VAL A 297 -0.87 3.07 -20.62
CA VAL A 297 -1.35 2.30 -19.45
C VAL A 297 -2.15 1.12 -19.95
N LEU A 298 -1.66 -0.09 -19.72
CA LEU A 298 -2.30 -1.32 -20.16
C LEU A 298 -2.90 -2.04 -18.94
N VAL A 299 -4.23 -2.12 -18.86
CA VAL A 299 -4.93 -2.75 -17.74
C VAL A 299 -5.55 -4.07 -18.18
N TYR A 300 -5.21 -5.16 -17.48
CA TYR A 300 -5.68 -6.50 -17.82
C TYR A 300 -5.94 -7.40 -16.63
#